data_AF-A0A7W1FJ46-F1
#
_entry.id   AF-A0A7W1FJ46-F1
#
_cell.length_a   1.000
_cell.length_b   1.000
_cell.length_c   1.000
_cell.angle_alpha   90.00
_cell.angle_beta   90.00
_cell.angle_gamma   90.00
#
_symmetry.space_group_name_H-M   'P 1'
#
loop_
_entity.id
_entity.type
_entity.pdbx_description
1 polymer ?
#
loop_
_entity_poly.entity_id
_entity_poly.type
_entity_poly.pdbx_seq_one_letter_code
_entity_poly.pdbx_strand_id
1 'polypeptide(L)'
;MSMPLVISAIVAVVLLVTHAGIALAIVRGVAGDDGEARGAGKRFFLRAALVLMALTLALVPVTAWMLAPAGLTTRTLAAIGLGQLCLLVSIMWSWRELAAPAHGSPRTTHAFGALVLFCVSLVVAKVVHQDETRHAYLVANPPKLMVVEALPLTTPPATTPPVTTSTTPPADVDPEFAKGEKVFKSVCIVCHALDTRLVGPPIRELVKDYQGNPDGIAAWAKAPGKKRPDYPPMIAVPLPDADLRAAGVYMLKVAETK
;
A
#
# COMPACT_ATOMS: atom_id res chain seq x y z
N MET A 1 6.92 18.07 -11.14
CA MET A 1 6.87 16.81 -10.36
C MET A 1 8.14 16.74 -9.54
N SER A 2 8.06 16.48 -8.23
CA SER A 2 9.27 16.26 -7.43
C SER A 2 9.98 14.98 -7.94
N MET A 3 11.30 15.04 -8.05
CA MET A 3 12.17 13.94 -8.48
C MET A 3 11.79 12.54 -7.92
N PRO A 4 11.37 12.37 -6.64
CA PRO A 4 10.90 11.09 -6.12
C PRO A 4 9.61 10.54 -6.76
N LEU A 5 8.68 11.38 -7.20
CA LEU A 5 7.44 10.93 -7.86
C LEU A 5 7.71 10.37 -9.26
N VAL A 6 8.66 10.97 -9.98
CA VAL A 6 9.07 10.50 -11.31
C VAL A 6 9.75 9.13 -11.19
N ILE A 7 10.64 8.96 -10.20
CA ILE A 7 11.34 7.70 -9.95
C ILE A 7 10.33 6.60 -9.54
N SER A 8 9.39 6.90 -8.65
CA SER A 8 8.39 5.92 -8.20
C SER A 8 7.45 5.48 -9.34
N ALA A 9 7.03 6.41 -10.20
CA ALA A 9 6.22 6.09 -11.38
C ALA A 9 6.98 5.24 -12.41
N ILE A 10 8.26 5.56 -12.67
CA ILE A 10 9.11 4.78 -13.58
C ILE A 10 9.32 3.37 -13.04
N VAL A 11 9.64 3.23 -11.75
CA VAL A 11 9.82 1.93 -11.09
C VAL A 11 8.53 1.10 -11.16
N ALA A 12 7.36 1.72 -10.91
CA ALA A 12 6.08 1.03 -11.00
C ALA A 12 5.77 0.53 -12.42
N VAL A 13 6.01 1.35 -13.45
CA VAL A 13 5.81 0.97 -14.86
C VAL A 13 6.79 -0.12 -15.27
N VAL A 14 8.07 0.00 -14.91
CA VAL A 14 9.09 -1.02 -15.20
C VAL A 14 8.73 -2.34 -14.55
N LEU A 15 8.32 -2.33 -13.27
CA LEU A 15 7.87 -3.53 -12.60
C LEU A 15 6.62 -4.11 -13.27
N LEU A 16 5.60 -3.29 -13.61
CA LEU A 16 4.39 -3.77 -14.25
C LEU A 16 4.67 -4.45 -15.61
N VAL A 17 5.50 -3.82 -16.44
CA VAL A 17 5.93 -4.36 -17.76
C VAL A 17 6.74 -5.63 -17.58
N THR A 18 7.61 -5.68 -16.56
CA THR A 18 8.44 -6.86 -16.27
C THR A 18 7.57 -8.04 -15.80
N HIS A 19 6.59 -7.81 -14.92
CA HIS A 19 5.67 -8.85 -14.45
C HIS A 19 4.72 -9.32 -15.55
N ALA A 20 4.21 -8.41 -16.40
CA ALA A 20 3.41 -8.76 -17.57
C ALA A 20 4.22 -9.58 -18.60
N GLY A 21 5.49 -9.21 -18.82
CA GLY A 21 6.41 -9.94 -19.69
C GLY A 21 6.74 -11.33 -19.15
N ILE A 22 6.97 -11.46 -17.84
CA ILE A 22 7.19 -12.76 -17.17
C ILE A 22 5.93 -13.62 -17.25
N ALA A 23 4.75 -13.08 -16.96
CA ALA A 23 3.48 -13.80 -17.04
C ALA A 23 3.21 -14.28 -18.48
N LEU A 24 3.41 -13.43 -19.48
CA LEU A 24 3.22 -13.79 -20.89
C LEU A 24 4.22 -14.85 -21.36
N ALA A 25 5.49 -14.73 -20.95
CA ALA A 25 6.53 -15.71 -21.27
C ALA A 25 6.26 -17.06 -20.60
N ILE A 26 5.74 -17.08 -19.37
CA ILE A 26 5.36 -18.31 -18.68
C ILE A 26 4.12 -18.92 -19.31
N VAL A 27 3.07 -18.15 -19.57
CA VAL A 27 1.84 -18.66 -20.22
C VAL A 27 2.17 -19.24 -21.58
N ARG A 28 3.01 -18.57 -22.39
CA ARG A 28 3.47 -19.11 -23.68
C ARG A 28 4.48 -20.24 -23.56
N GLY A 29 5.29 -20.28 -22.51
CA GLY A 29 6.21 -21.39 -22.25
C GLY A 29 5.53 -22.65 -21.70
N VAL A 30 4.36 -22.50 -21.05
CA VAL A 30 3.51 -23.60 -20.57
C VAL A 30 2.52 -24.06 -21.64
N ALA A 31 1.97 -23.13 -22.42
CA ALA A 31 1.05 -23.43 -23.53
C ALA A 31 1.76 -23.82 -24.83
N GLY A 32 3.05 -23.49 -24.97
CA GLY A 32 3.90 -23.83 -26.12
C GLY A 32 4.39 -25.28 -26.06
N ASP A 33 3.44 -26.22 -26.04
CA ASP A 33 3.62 -27.52 -26.67
C ASP A 33 3.00 -27.39 -28.07
N ASP A 34 3.70 -26.66 -28.93
CA ASP A 34 3.34 -26.34 -30.31
C ASP A 34 3.53 -27.54 -31.26
N GLY A 35 3.70 -28.76 -30.72
CA GLY A 35 3.93 -29.97 -31.51
C GLY A 35 5.27 -29.98 -32.26
N GLU A 36 6.15 -29.01 -31.99
CA GLU A 36 7.44 -28.87 -32.64
C GLU A 36 8.48 -29.75 -31.93
N ALA A 37 9.09 -30.68 -32.68
CA ALA A 37 9.88 -31.81 -32.17
C ALA A 37 11.10 -31.48 -31.26
N ARG A 38 11.40 -30.21 -30.99
CA ARG A 38 12.57 -29.74 -30.22
C ARG A 38 12.26 -28.81 -29.03
N GLY A 39 11.02 -28.37 -28.85
CA GLY A 39 10.64 -27.46 -27.75
C GLY A 39 11.41 -26.12 -27.76
N ALA A 40 11.70 -25.58 -28.95
CA ALA A 40 12.49 -24.37 -29.12
C ALA A 40 11.78 -23.11 -28.57
N GLY A 41 10.46 -23.01 -28.77
CA GLY A 41 9.62 -21.93 -28.24
C GLY A 41 9.67 -21.86 -26.71
N LYS A 42 9.40 -22.98 -26.02
CA LYS A 42 9.49 -23.08 -24.54
C LYS A 42 10.84 -22.58 -24.01
N ARG A 43 11.96 -22.94 -24.66
CA ARG A 43 13.31 -22.52 -24.24
C ARG A 43 13.55 -21.03 -24.43
N PHE A 44 13.07 -20.45 -25.54
CA PHE A 44 13.17 -19.01 -25.79
C PHE A 44 12.43 -18.22 -24.71
N PHE A 45 11.17 -18.57 -24.44
CA PHE A 45 10.37 -17.88 -23.43
C PHE A 45 10.93 -18.06 -22.02
N LEU A 46 11.42 -19.25 -21.67
CA LEU A 46 12.02 -19.50 -20.36
C LEU A 46 13.34 -18.72 -20.17
N ARG A 47 14.15 -18.55 -21.22
CA ARG A 47 15.34 -17.69 -21.20
C ARG A 47 14.97 -16.22 -21.01
N ALA A 48 13.96 -15.73 -21.75
CA ALA A 48 13.46 -14.37 -21.60
C ALA A 48 12.94 -14.11 -20.18
N ALA A 49 12.14 -15.04 -19.63
CA ALA A 49 11.65 -14.97 -18.26
C ALA A 49 12.80 -14.95 -17.24
N LEU A 50 13.82 -15.79 -17.43
CA LEU A 50 14.99 -15.83 -16.54
C LEU A 50 15.75 -14.50 -16.51
N VAL A 51 15.94 -13.86 -17.67
CA VAL A 51 16.58 -12.53 -17.76
C VAL A 51 15.76 -11.48 -17.02
N LEU A 52 14.44 -11.46 -17.22
CA LEU A 52 13.53 -10.52 -16.55
C LEU A 52 13.49 -10.73 -15.02
N MET A 53 13.49 -11.99 -14.57
CA MET A 53 13.53 -12.32 -13.14
C MET A 53 14.88 -11.92 -12.53
N ALA A 54 15.99 -12.17 -13.21
CA ALA A 54 17.33 -11.76 -12.74
C ALA A 54 17.46 -10.24 -12.68
N LEU A 55 16.91 -9.51 -13.65
CA LEU A 55 16.83 -8.05 -13.62
C LEU A 55 16.02 -7.57 -12.41
N THR A 56 14.88 -8.21 -12.14
CA THR A 56 14.03 -7.87 -10.99
C THR A 56 14.75 -8.13 -9.66
N LEU A 57 15.48 -9.24 -9.55
CA LEU A 57 16.31 -9.59 -8.39
C LEU A 57 17.39 -8.53 -8.11
N ALA A 58 17.92 -7.87 -9.16
CA ALA A 58 18.89 -6.80 -9.02
C ALA A 58 18.23 -5.44 -8.72
N LEU A 59 17.11 -5.12 -9.36
CA LEU A 59 16.46 -3.80 -9.22
C LEU A 59 15.79 -3.61 -7.87
N VAL A 60 15.15 -4.64 -7.30
CA VAL A 60 14.40 -4.50 -6.04
C VAL A 60 15.29 -4.05 -4.87
N PRO A 61 16.46 -4.66 -4.62
CA PRO A 61 17.39 -4.17 -3.58
C PRO A 61 17.86 -2.74 -3.81
N VAL A 62 18.13 -2.35 -5.08
CA VAL A 62 18.52 -0.97 -5.43
C VAL A 62 17.40 -0.01 -5.08
N THR A 63 16.15 -0.34 -5.43
CA THR A 63 15.00 0.50 -5.06
C THR A 63 14.80 0.58 -3.55
N ALA A 64 14.96 -0.54 -2.84
CA ALA A 64 14.82 -0.56 -1.38
C ALA A 64 15.91 0.30 -0.71
N TRP A 65 17.14 0.27 -1.21
CA TRP A 65 18.23 1.10 -0.74
C TRP A 65 18.01 2.58 -1.03
N MET A 66 17.53 2.94 -2.23
CA MET A 66 17.19 4.32 -2.58
C MET A 66 16.04 4.88 -1.75
N LEU A 67 15.08 4.03 -1.35
CA LEU A 67 13.97 4.43 -0.49
C LEU A 67 14.30 4.31 1.01
N ALA A 68 15.40 3.67 1.41
CA ALA A 68 15.74 3.50 2.83
C ALA A 68 15.78 4.83 3.62
N PRO A 69 16.32 5.94 3.08
CA PRO A 69 16.26 7.25 3.74
C PRO A 69 14.83 7.80 3.92
N ALA A 70 13.84 7.29 3.17
CA ALA A 70 12.43 7.67 3.28
C ALA A 70 11.70 6.96 4.43
N GLY A 71 12.41 6.16 5.25
CA GLY A 71 11.87 5.57 6.48
C GLY A 71 11.29 4.17 6.32
N LEU A 72 11.90 3.31 5.49
CA LEU A 72 11.53 1.88 5.50
C LEU A 72 11.85 1.26 6.86
N THR A 73 10.87 0.57 7.44
CA THR A 73 11.04 -0.17 8.68
C THR A 73 11.75 -1.50 8.43
N THR A 74 12.25 -2.10 9.51
CA THR A 74 12.83 -3.45 9.49
C THR A 74 11.82 -4.52 9.04
N ARG A 75 10.53 -4.39 9.37
CA ARG A 75 9.49 -5.34 8.95
C ARG A 75 9.23 -5.26 7.45
N THR A 76 9.16 -4.05 6.89
CA THR A 76 9.00 -3.89 5.44
C THR A 76 10.22 -4.45 4.70
N LEU A 77 11.43 -4.20 5.20
CA LEU A 77 12.67 -4.77 4.63
C LEU A 77 12.69 -6.31 4.72
N ALA A 78 12.24 -6.90 5.83
CA ALA A 78 12.15 -8.34 5.98
C ALA A 78 11.14 -8.97 4.99
N ALA A 79 9.99 -8.33 4.77
CA ALA A 79 9.00 -8.79 3.78
C ALA A 79 9.56 -8.74 2.35
N ILE A 80 10.28 -7.67 2.00
CA ILE A 80 10.98 -7.56 0.70
C ILE A 80 12.05 -8.65 0.57
N GLY A 81 12.84 -8.88 1.61
CA GLY A 81 13.88 -9.92 1.64
C GLY A 81 13.32 -11.33 1.42
N LEU A 82 12.20 -11.67 2.07
CA LEU A 82 11.51 -12.94 1.86
C LEU A 82 11.05 -13.11 0.41
N GLY A 83 10.55 -12.03 -0.21
CA GLY A 83 10.22 -12.02 -1.62
C GLY A 83 11.43 -12.30 -2.52
N GLN A 84 12.55 -11.64 -2.26
CA GLN A 84 13.79 -11.85 -3.02
C GLN A 84 14.29 -13.29 -2.93
N LEU A 85 14.15 -13.95 -1.77
CA LEU A 85 14.47 -15.38 -1.62
C LEU A 85 13.56 -16.26 -2.50
N CYS A 86 12.26 -15.98 -2.54
CA CYS A 86 11.32 -16.71 -3.39
C CYS A 86 11.65 -16.52 -4.88
N LEU A 87 12.00 -15.30 -5.29
CA LEU A 87 12.41 -14.99 -6.66
C LEU A 87 13.71 -15.71 -7.04
N LEU A 88 14.69 -15.76 -6.13
CA LEU A 88 15.94 -16.49 -6.34
C LEU A 88 15.71 -18.00 -6.52
N VAL A 89 14.83 -18.61 -5.70
CA VAL A 89 14.42 -20.01 -5.86
C VAL A 89 13.74 -20.26 -7.21
N SER A 90 12.88 -19.33 -7.66
CA SER A 90 12.25 -19.40 -8.99
C SER A 90 13.29 -19.39 -10.11
N ILE A 91 14.26 -18.46 -10.06
CA ILE A 91 15.36 -18.36 -11.02
C ILE A 91 16.19 -19.65 -11.04
N MET A 92 16.53 -20.20 -9.87
CA MET A 92 17.30 -21.44 -9.77
C MET A 92 16.58 -22.62 -10.43
N TRP A 93 15.27 -22.77 -10.22
CA TRP A 93 14.50 -23.84 -10.85
C TRP A 93 14.33 -23.64 -12.35
N SER A 94 14.09 -22.41 -12.83
CA SER A 94 14.07 -22.09 -14.26
C SER A 94 15.42 -22.34 -14.94
N TRP A 95 16.52 -21.99 -14.28
CA TRP A 95 17.88 -22.26 -14.79
C TRP A 95 18.15 -23.76 -14.91
N ARG A 96 17.79 -24.55 -13.88
CA ARG A 96 17.95 -26.00 -13.89
C ARG A 96 17.13 -26.69 -14.97
N GLU A 97 15.92 -26.18 -15.26
CA GLU A 97 15.09 -26.68 -16.36
C GLU A 97 15.72 -26.37 -17.74
N LEU A 98 16.37 -25.21 -17.90
CA LEU A 98 17.11 -24.88 -19.13
C LEU A 98 18.39 -25.71 -19.31
N ALA A 99 19.12 -25.96 -18.22
CA ALA A 99 20.39 -26.67 -18.23
C ALA A 99 20.21 -28.18 -18.43
N ALA A 100 19.18 -28.78 -17.84
CA ALA A 100 18.88 -30.20 -17.94
C ALA A 100 17.37 -30.41 -18.16
N PRO A 101 16.87 -30.24 -19.41
CA PRO A 101 15.46 -30.41 -19.73
C PRO A 101 15.04 -31.86 -19.51
N ALA A 102 13.97 -32.07 -18.74
CA ALA A 102 13.35 -33.37 -18.57
C ALA A 102 11.85 -33.26 -18.89
N HIS A 103 11.34 -34.16 -19.73
CA HIS A 103 9.91 -34.24 -19.98
C HIS A 103 9.18 -34.62 -18.69
N GLY A 104 8.07 -33.92 -18.38
CA GLY A 104 7.32 -34.12 -17.13
C GLY A 104 8.02 -33.64 -15.86
N SER A 105 9.09 -32.86 -15.97
CA SER A 105 9.82 -32.29 -14.82
C SER A 105 8.91 -31.42 -13.95
N PRO A 106 8.84 -31.65 -12.61
CA PRO A 106 8.10 -30.76 -11.71
C PRO A 106 8.81 -29.42 -11.51
N ARG A 107 10.01 -29.21 -12.08
CA ARG A 107 10.78 -27.98 -11.88
C ARG A 107 10.09 -26.74 -12.47
N THR A 108 9.33 -26.90 -13.56
CA THR A 108 8.55 -25.81 -14.16
C THR A 108 7.39 -25.38 -13.27
N THR A 109 6.67 -26.33 -12.67
CA THR A 109 5.56 -26.05 -11.76
C THR A 109 6.07 -25.43 -10.45
N HIS A 110 7.20 -25.91 -9.94
CA HIS A 110 7.89 -25.31 -8.80
C HIS A 110 8.35 -23.87 -9.07
N ALA A 111 8.96 -23.59 -10.23
CA ALA A 111 9.34 -22.24 -10.64
C ALA A 111 8.12 -21.29 -10.68
N PHE A 112 7.00 -21.75 -11.23
CA PHE A 112 5.76 -20.98 -11.24
C PHE A 112 5.24 -20.70 -9.83
N GLY A 113 5.20 -21.71 -8.96
CA GLY A 113 4.79 -21.55 -7.56
C GLY A 113 5.65 -20.54 -6.80
N ALA A 114 6.98 -20.59 -6.99
CA ALA A 114 7.90 -19.64 -6.38
C ALA A 114 7.70 -18.20 -6.89
N LEU A 115 7.41 -18.02 -8.19
CA LEU A 115 7.08 -16.71 -8.74
C LEU A 115 5.76 -16.16 -8.18
N VAL A 116 4.72 -17.00 -8.08
CA VAL A 116 3.45 -16.58 -7.46
C VAL A 116 3.69 -16.16 -6.01
N LEU A 117 4.50 -16.91 -5.27
CA LEU A 117 4.87 -16.56 -3.90
C LEU A 117 5.63 -15.24 -3.82
N PHE A 118 6.52 -14.96 -4.77
CA PHE A 118 7.16 -13.64 -4.90
C PHE A 118 6.13 -12.53 -5.12
N CYS A 119 5.17 -12.69 -6.04
CA CYS A 119 4.11 -11.71 -6.26
C CYS A 119 3.28 -11.46 -4.99
N VAL A 120 2.91 -12.53 -4.27
CA VAL A 120 2.21 -12.42 -2.98
C VAL A 120 3.05 -11.67 -1.95
N SER A 121 4.35 -11.94 -1.88
CA SER A 121 5.24 -11.23 -0.96
C SER A 121 5.32 -9.72 -1.22
N LEU A 122 5.25 -9.27 -2.48
CA LEU A 122 5.21 -7.85 -2.83
C LEU A 122 3.91 -7.19 -2.34
N VAL A 123 2.78 -7.89 -2.47
CA VAL A 123 1.49 -7.43 -1.93
C VAL A 123 1.57 -7.32 -0.41
N VAL A 124 2.14 -8.32 0.26
CA VAL A 124 2.33 -8.29 1.73
C VAL A 124 3.25 -7.14 2.14
N ALA A 125 4.39 -6.93 1.46
CA ALA A 125 5.29 -5.83 1.74
C ALA A 125 4.60 -4.46 1.61
N LYS A 126 3.75 -4.29 0.58
CA LYS A 126 2.93 -3.09 0.42
C LYS A 126 1.95 -2.90 1.57
N VAL A 127 1.23 -3.94 1.98
CA VAL A 127 0.26 -3.88 3.08
C VAL A 127 0.95 -3.56 4.41
N VAL A 128 2.09 -4.20 4.70
CA VAL A 128 2.89 -3.93 5.91
C VAL A 128 3.35 -2.47 5.93
N HIS A 129 3.87 -1.96 4.81
CA HIS A 129 4.28 -0.56 4.72
C HIS A 129 3.11 0.41 4.92
N GLN A 130 1.93 0.11 4.35
CA GLN A 130 0.71 0.91 4.56
C GLN A 130 0.24 0.91 6.02
N ASP A 131 0.31 -0.24 6.69
CA ASP A 131 -0.02 -0.35 8.11
C ASP A 131 0.93 0.47 8.98
N GLU A 132 2.23 0.41 8.70
CA GLU A 132 3.25 1.13 9.47
C GLU A 132 3.20 2.64 9.27
N THR A 133 3.02 3.08 8.02
CA THR A 133 2.83 4.51 7.72
C THR A 133 1.56 5.03 8.40
N ARG A 134 0.48 4.25 8.41
CA ARG A 134 -0.75 4.58 9.15
C ARG A 134 -0.51 4.64 10.65
N HIS A 135 0.23 3.69 11.23
CA HIS A 135 0.52 3.66 12.66
C HIS A 135 1.41 4.83 13.08
N ALA A 136 2.50 5.08 12.34
CA ALA A 136 3.37 6.23 12.57
C ALA A 136 2.60 7.55 12.48
N TYR A 137 1.67 7.66 11.53
CA TYR A 137 0.77 8.81 11.45
C TYR A 137 -0.08 8.94 12.71
N LEU A 138 -0.70 7.86 13.19
CA LEU A 138 -1.54 7.87 14.39
C LEU A 138 -0.76 8.20 15.67
N VAL A 139 0.49 7.76 15.78
CA VAL A 139 1.37 8.09 16.92
C VAL A 139 1.83 9.54 16.86
N ALA A 140 2.16 10.07 15.67
CA ALA A 140 2.53 11.46 15.49
C ALA A 140 1.32 12.42 15.60
N ASN A 141 0.11 11.92 15.32
CA ASN A 141 -1.15 12.66 15.40
C ASN A 141 -2.13 11.85 16.25
N PRO A 142 -1.87 11.70 17.57
CA PRO A 142 -2.75 10.94 18.44
C PRO A 142 -4.12 11.62 18.41
N PRO A 143 -5.21 10.88 18.08
CA PRO A 143 -6.54 11.42 18.29
C PRO A 143 -6.64 11.81 19.77
N LYS A 144 -7.15 13.01 20.06
CA LYS A 144 -7.22 13.59 21.41
C LYS A 144 -8.15 12.83 22.40
N LEU A 145 -8.32 11.52 22.23
CA LEU A 145 -9.26 10.67 22.97
C LEU A 145 -8.68 9.34 23.46
N MET A 146 -7.35 9.15 23.56
CA MET A 146 -6.79 7.99 24.28
C MET A 146 -5.49 8.34 25.03
N VAL A 147 -5.63 8.99 26.20
CA VAL A 147 -4.74 8.71 27.33
C VAL A 147 -5.55 7.84 28.28
N VAL A 148 -5.56 6.53 28.04
CA VAL A 148 -5.80 5.58 29.12
C VAL A 148 -4.41 5.16 29.56
N GLU A 149 -4.02 5.68 30.72
CA GLU A 149 -2.86 5.29 31.50
C GLU A 149 -2.61 3.78 31.37
N ALA A 150 -1.44 3.39 30.85
CA ALA A 150 -1.03 2.00 30.79
C ALA A 150 -0.79 1.50 32.23
N LEU A 151 -1.81 0.89 32.85
CA LEU A 151 -1.59 0.08 34.05
C LEU A 151 -0.91 -1.25 33.66
N PRO A 152 0.00 -1.77 34.51
CA PRO A 152 0.94 -2.82 34.14
C PRO A 152 0.27 -4.17 33.94
N LEU A 153 0.80 -4.95 33.00
CA LEU A 153 0.46 -6.34 32.76
C LEU A 153 0.50 -7.19 34.03
N THR A 154 -0.55 -7.97 34.27
CA THR A 154 -0.44 -9.27 34.94
C THR A 154 -1.46 -10.25 34.32
N THR A 155 -0.96 -11.30 33.68
CA THR A 155 -1.67 -12.48 33.14
C THR A 155 -1.67 -13.61 34.20
N PRO A 156 -2.35 -14.78 34.03
CA PRO A 156 -3.64 -15.20 33.38
C PRO A 156 -4.41 -16.21 34.32
N PRO A 157 -5.27 -17.19 33.90
CA PRO A 157 -6.00 -17.46 32.64
C PRO A 157 -7.53 -17.79 32.78
N ALA A 158 -8.18 -17.92 31.63
CA ALA A 158 -9.35 -18.74 31.31
C ALA A 158 -10.74 -18.36 31.89
N THR A 159 -11.64 -17.88 31.02
CA THR A 159 -12.89 -18.57 30.58
C THR A 159 -13.73 -17.58 29.77
N THR A 160 -13.90 -17.83 28.46
CA THR A 160 -14.99 -17.27 27.64
C THR A 160 -16.28 -17.96 28.06
N PRO A 161 -17.45 -17.30 28.29
CA PRO A 161 -18.22 -16.56 27.26
C PRO A 161 -19.08 -15.39 27.83
N PRO A 162 -20.01 -14.76 27.07
CA PRO A 162 -20.05 -14.44 25.65
C PRO A 162 -19.90 -12.92 25.41
N VAL A 163 -19.71 -12.56 24.13
CA VAL A 163 -19.84 -11.21 23.58
C VAL A 163 -21.10 -10.55 24.10
N THR A 164 -20.95 -9.60 25.03
CA THR A 164 -21.94 -8.57 25.28
C THR A 164 -21.37 -7.29 24.70
N THR A 165 -21.66 -7.07 23.42
CA THR A 165 -21.53 -5.77 22.77
C THR A 165 -22.54 -4.84 23.43
N SER A 166 -22.16 -4.29 24.58
CA SER A 166 -22.89 -3.25 25.28
C SER A 166 -21.88 -2.40 26.01
N THR A 167 -21.21 -1.54 25.24
CA THR A 167 -20.70 -0.30 25.80
C THR A 167 -21.27 0.81 24.96
N THR A 168 -22.43 1.27 25.41
CA THR A 168 -22.95 2.62 25.25
C THR A 168 -21.80 3.59 24.96
N PRO A 169 -21.78 4.28 23.81
CA PRO A 169 -20.85 5.38 23.57
C PRO A 169 -20.94 6.37 24.74
N PRO A 170 -19.84 7.01 25.16
CA PRO A 170 -19.93 8.13 26.10
C PRO A 170 -20.98 9.10 25.56
N ALA A 171 -21.96 9.45 26.39
CA ALA A 171 -23.16 10.20 26.01
C ALA A 171 -22.90 11.67 25.66
N ASP A 172 -21.69 12.01 25.19
CA ASP A 172 -21.25 13.38 24.94
C ASP A 172 -20.34 13.53 23.71
N VAL A 173 -20.29 12.53 22.81
CA VAL A 173 -19.59 12.67 21.53
C VAL A 173 -20.62 12.87 20.42
N ASP A 174 -20.60 14.06 19.80
CA ASP A 174 -21.44 14.37 18.65
C ASP A 174 -21.33 13.24 17.59
N PRO A 175 -22.45 12.55 17.26
CA PRO A 175 -22.47 11.46 16.29
C PRO A 175 -21.89 11.85 14.93
N GLU A 176 -22.08 13.11 14.52
CA GLU A 176 -21.54 13.61 13.26
C GLU A 176 -20.02 13.78 13.32
N PHE A 177 -19.49 14.30 14.42
CA PHE A 177 -18.04 14.38 14.66
C PHE A 177 -17.38 12.99 14.64
N ALA A 178 -17.96 12.01 15.33
CA ALA A 178 -17.44 10.64 15.36
C ALA A 178 -17.46 9.97 13.98
N LYS A 179 -18.53 10.20 13.21
CA LYS A 179 -18.61 9.76 11.82
C LYS A 179 -17.55 10.44 10.96
N GLY A 180 -17.37 11.75 11.14
CA GLY A 180 -16.38 12.56 10.44
C GLY A 180 -14.95 12.09 10.67
N GLU A 181 -14.61 11.72 11.92
CA GLU A 181 -13.31 11.16 12.26
C GLU A 181 -13.02 9.88 11.47
N LYS A 182 -14.01 8.98 11.38
CA LYS A 182 -13.88 7.72 10.64
C LYS A 182 -13.64 7.98 9.15
N VAL A 183 -14.37 8.91 8.55
CA VAL A 183 -14.22 9.28 7.13
C VAL A 183 -12.87 9.94 6.88
N PHE A 184 -12.47 10.89 7.74
CA PHE A 184 -11.19 11.57 7.62
C PHE A 184 -10.03 10.58 7.68
N LYS A 185 -10.04 9.69 8.67
CA LYS A 185 -8.99 8.68 8.88
C LYS A 185 -8.95 7.56 7.84
N SER A 186 -10.00 7.39 7.04
CA SER A 186 -10.03 6.38 5.98
C SER A 186 -9.65 6.94 4.61
N VAL A 187 -10.01 8.19 4.32
CA VAL A 187 -9.86 8.77 2.98
C VAL A 187 -8.97 10.01 2.96
N CYS A 188 -9.23 11.00 3.82
CA CYS A 188 -8.60 12.32 3.73
C CYS A 188 -7.13 12.32 4.21
N ILE A 189 -6.84 11.48 5.20
CA ILE A 189 -5.54 11.36 5.89
C ILE A 189 -4.37 11.00 4.97
N VAL A 190 -4.66 10.38 3.82
CA VAL A 190 -3.66 9.98 2.83
C VAL A 190 -2.99 11.21 2.20
N CYS A 191 -3.75 12.29 2.06
CA CYS A 191 -3.30 13.52 1.41
C CYS A 191 -3.19 14.71 2.35
N HIS A 192 -3.83 14.69 3.52
CA HIS A 192 -3.87 15.80 4.46
C HIS A 192 -3.44 15.37 5.86
N ALA A 193 -2.59 16.18 6.48
CA ALA A 193 -2.25 16.09 7.91
C ALA A 193 -2.73 17.33 8.66
N LEU A 194 -2.70 17.30 9.99
CA LEU A 194 -3.15 18.43 10.81
C LEU A 194 -2.29 19.68 10.57
N ASP A 195 -0.98 19.55 10.75
CA ASP A 195 -0.03 20.67 10.73
C ASP A 195 1.04 20.59 9.65
N THR A 196 1.15 19.43 9.00
CA THR A 196 2.22 19.15 8.04
C THR A 196 1.69 19.20 6.63
N ARG A 197 2.47 19.81 5.74
CA ARG A 197 2.22 19.79 4.31
C ARG A 197 2.46 18.37 3.77
N LEU A 198 1.45 17.81 3.10
CA LEU A 198 1.54 16.55 2.36
C LEU A 198 1.25 16.82 0.87
N VAL A 199 0.40 15.98 0.25
CA VAL A 199 -0.13 16.21 -1.10
C VAL A 199 -1.09 17.39 -1.08
N GLY A 200 -1.92 17.48 -0.03
CA GLY A 200 -2.80 18.59 0.26
C GLY A 200 -2.27 19.49 1.38
N PRO A 201 -2.85 20.68 1.56
CA PRO A 201 -2.47 21.60 2.63
C PRO A 201 -2.80 21.05 4.02
N PRO A 202 -2.13 21.54 5.07
CA PRO A 202 -2.47 21.25 6.46
C PRO A 202 -3.94 21.59 6.76
N ILE A 203 -4.61 20.72 7.51
CA ILE A 203 -6.02 20.89 7.91
C ILE A 203 -6.19 22.14 8.77
N ARG A 204 -5.18 22.54 9.56
CA ARG A 204 -5.23 23.79 10.33
C ARG A 204 -5.40 25.04 9.48
N GLU A 205 -4.99 25.01 8.22
CA GLU A 205 -5.18 26.15 7.32
C GLU A 205 -6.63 26.25 6.81
N LEU A 206 -7.42 25.18 6.89
CA LEU A 206 -8.82 25.18 6.44
C LEU A 206 -9.69 26.17 7.20
N VAL A 207 -9.38 26.44 8.47
CA VAL A 207 -10.15 27.38 9.30
C VAL A 207 -10.19 28.76 8.65
N LYS A 208 -9.09 29.20 8.01
CA LYS A 208 -9.02 30.48 7.30
C LYS A 208 -9.90 30.49 6.05
N ASP A 209 -9.88 29.40 5.30
CA ASP A 209 -10.54 29.30 3.99
C ASP A 209 -12.05 29.00 4.11
N TYR A 210 -12.47 28.30 5.17
CA TYR A 210 -13.83 27.79 5.32
C TYR A 210 -14.57 28.32 6.54
N GLN A 211 -13.90 28.94 7.52
CA GLN A 211 -14.54 29.69 8.63
C GLN A 211 -15.70 28.95 9.31
N GLY A 212 -15.53 27.67 9.62
CA GLY A 212 -16.59 26.87 10.26
C GLY A 212 -17.66 26.33 9.30
N ASN A 213 -17.44 26.34 7.98
CA ASN A 213 -18.38 25.85 6.97
C ASN A 213 -18.07 24.40 6.51
N PRO A 214 -18.64 23.36 7.16
CA PRO A 214 -18.44 21.97 6.75
C PRO A 214 -19.05 21.65 5.38
N ASP A 215 -20.15 22.32 5.00
CA ASP A 215 -20.81 22.10 3.70
C ASP A 215 -19.94 22.62 2.54
N GLY A 216 -19.23 23.73 2.75
CA GLY A 216 -18.24 24.24 1.80
C GLY A 216 -17.06 23.28 1.60
N ILE A 217 -16.62 22.61 2.67
CA ILE A 217 -15.59 21.56 2.57
C ILE A 217 -16.13 20.37 1.79
N ALA A 218 -17.37 19.94 2.05
CA ALA A 218 -18.00 18.84 1.34
C ALA A 218 -18.17 19.12 -0.16
N ALA A 219 -18.66 20.31 -0.51
CA ALA A 219 -18.81 20.73 -1.90
C ALA A 219 -17.46 20.77 -2.64
N TRP A 220 -16.42 21.30 -1.98
CA TRP A 220 -15.07 21.30 -2.54
C TRP A 220 -14.51 19.88 -2.71
N ALA A 221 -14.70 18.98 -1.73
CA ALA A 221 -14.21 17.61 -1.81
C ALA A 221 -14.90 16.80 -2.93
N LYS A 222 -16.17 17.11 -3.24
CA LYS A 222 -16.94 16.46 -4.30
C LYS A 222 -16.53 16.93 -5.71
N ALA A 223 -16.30 18.23 -5.87
CA ALA A 223 -15.90 18.81 -7.15
C ALA A 223 -14.70 19.77 -6.97
N PRO A 224 -13.52 19.24 -6.62
CA PRO A 224 -12.35 20.05 -6.38
C PRO A 224 -11.79 20.62 -7.68
N GLY A 225 -11.15 21.78 -7.55
CA GLY A 225 -10.36 22.38 -8.61
C GLY A 225 -8.93 22.67 -8.17
N LYS A 226 -8.26 23.56 -8.89
CA LYS A 226 -6.96 24.08 -8.50
C LYS A 226 -7.14 25.42 -7.77
N LYS A 227 -7.08 25.40 -6.43
CA LYS A 227 -7.17 26.61 -5.60
C LYS A 227 -5.80 27.28 -5.40
N ARG A 228 -4.75 26.49 -5.21
CA ARG A 228 -3.41 26.99 -4.85
C ARG A 228 -2.39 26.62 -5.94
N PRO A 229 -1.54 27.55 -6.40
CA PRO A 229 -0.62 27.30 -7.51
C PRO A 229 0.49 26.30 -7.14
N ASP A 230 0.87 26.28 -5.86
CA ASP A 230 1.93 25.45 -5.30
C ASP A 230 1.47 24.03 -4.90
N TYR A 231 0.17 23.73 -4.99
CA TYR A 231 -0.39 22.39 -4.78
C TYR A 231 -0.89 21.77 -6.09
N PRO A 232 -0.82 20.43 -6.23
CA PRO A 232 -1.54 19.74 -7.30
C PRO A 232 -3.07 19.94 -7.13
N PRO A 233 -3.86 19.78 -8.20
CA PRO A 233 -5.32 19.77 -8.08
C PRO A 233 -5.75 18.61 -7.18
N MET A 234 -6.69 18.87 -6.27
CA MET A 234 -7.27 17.83 -5.43
C MET A 234 -8.15 16.91 -6.31
N ILE A 235 -8.14 15.61 -6.01
CA ILE A 235 -8.96 14.61 -6.71
C ILE A 235 -10.35 14.58 -6.08
N ALA A 236 -11.39 14.47 -6.91
CA ALA A 236 -12.76 14.33 -6.44
C ALA A 236 -12.91 13.09 -5.56
N VAL A 237 -13.54 13.27 -4.38
CA VAL A 237 -13.77 12.19 -3.42
C VAL A 237 -15.16 11.61 -3.65
N PRO A 238 -15.29 10.35 -4.13
CA PRO A 238 -16.57 9.75 -4.48
C PRO A 238 -17.27 9.19 -3.23
N LEU A 239 -17.59 10.05 -2.27
CA LEU A 239 -18.33 9.71 -1.05
C LEU A 239 -19.70 10.40 -1.01
N PRO A 240 -20.67 9.86 -0.26
CA PRO A 240 -21.94 10.53 -0.02
C PRO A 240 -21.75 11.92 0.62
N ASP A 241 -22.62 12.88 0.27
CA ASP A 241 -22.53 14.26 0.76
C ASP A 241 -22.54 14.35 2.30
N ALA A 242 -23.34 13.49 2.95
CA ALA A 242 -23.39 13.40 4.41
C ALA A 242 -22.07 12.90 5.04
N ASP A 243 -21.29 12.09 4.32
CA ASP A 243 -19.99 11.60 4.81
C ASP A 243 -18.92 12.69 4.64
N LEU A 244 -18.95 13.40 3.51
CA LEU A 244 -18.08 14.53 3.24
C LEU A 244 -18.33 15.69 4.20
N ARG A 245 -19.60 15.97 4.51
CA ARG A 245 -19.99 16.98 5.50
C ARG A 245 -19.49 16.60 6.90
N ALA A 246 -19.72 15.37 7.32
CA ALA A 246 -19.22 14.88 8.62
C ALA A 246 -17.69 15.01 8.72
N ALA A 247 -16.96 14.67 7.65
CA ALA A 247 -15.51 14.89 7.60
C ALA A 247 -15.15 16.38 7.73
N GLY A 248 -15.91 17.28 7.09
CA GLY A 248 -15.83 18.73 7.27
C GLY A 248 -15.98 19.17 8.72
N VAL A 249 -17.01 18.68 9.41
CA VAL A 249 -17.26 18.95 10.85
C VAL A 249 -16.06 18.53 11.69
N TYR A 250 -15.57 17.30 11.48
CA TYR A 250 -14.39 16.80 12.18
C TYR A 250 -13.15 17.68 11.92
N MET A 251 -12.86 17.98 10.65
CA MET A 251 -11.69 18.77 10.23
C MET A 251 -11.67 20.16 10.86
N LEU A 252 -12.80 20.86 10.86
CA LEU A 252 -12.92 22.19 11.46
C LEU A 252 -12.71 22.12 12.98
N LYS A 253 -13.36 21.16 13.64
CA LYS A 253 -13.27 21.00 15.09
C LYS A 253 -11.85 20.65 15.54
N VAL A 254 -11.14 19.76 14.84
CA VAL A 254 -9.75 19.42 15.20
C VAL A 254 -8.78 20.55 14.85
N ALA A 255 -9.03 21.30 13.77
CA ALA A 255 -8.20 22.43 13.38
C ALA A 255 -8.22 23.57 14.40
N GLU A 256 -9.35 23.77 15.08
CA GLU A 256 -9.52 24.78 16.14
C GLU A 256 -8.84 24.38 17.46
N THR A 257 -8.60 23.09 17.69
CA THR A 257 -7.95 22.65 18.94
C THR A 257 -6.42 22.82 18.86
N LYS A 258 -5.86 23.70 19.71
CA LYS A 258 -4.41 23.94 19.88
C LYS A 258 -3.62 22.65 20.07
#